data_AF-H7CE94-F1
#
_entry.id   AF-H7CE94-F1
#
_cell.length_a   1.000
_cell.length_b   1.000
_cell.length_c   1.000
_cell.angle_alpha   90.00
_cell.angle_beta   90.00
_cell.angle_gamma   90.00
#
_symmetry.space_group_name_H-M   'P 1'
#
loop_
_entity.id
_entity.type
_entity.pdbx_description
1 polymer ?
#
loop_
_entity_poly.entity_id
_entity_poly.type
_entity_poly.pdbx_seq_one_letter_code
_entity_poly.pdbx_strand_id
1 'polypeptide(L)'
;QFHFHWGACDTHGSEHTIDGKTYAAELHLVHWNAEKYSDFAEAVKAPDGLAVIGVMLKVCDSNPALQKIVSSLECLKSKGAKSEFKDFSPCSLLPSCLQYWTYLGSLTTPPLCECVIWLVLEEPISIGPDQMAKFRTLEFGPNEPMQDNYR
;
A
#
# COMPACT_ATOMS: atom_id res chain seq x y z
N GLN A 1 -1.27 2.51 9.92
CA GLN A 1 -1.40 3.38 8.73
C GLN A 1 -1.70 2.51 7.52
N PHE A 2 -2.09 3.08 6.38
CA PHE A 2 -2.00 2.36 5.11
C PHE A 2 -1.46 3.27 3.99
N HIS A 3 -0.85 2.66 2.98
CA HIS A 3 -0.32 3.33 1.80
C HIS A 3 -0.24 2.37 0.60
N PHE A 4 0.08 2.89 -0.58
CA PHE A 4 0.16 2.14 -1.82
C PHE A 4 1.52 2.32 -2.49
N HIS A 5 1.96 1.29 -3.18
CA HIS A 5 3.05 1.30 -4.16
C HIS A 5 2.44 1.04 -5.54
N TRP A 6 2.96 1.69 -6.58
CA TRP A 6 2.48 1.52 -7.95
C TRP A 6 3.56 1.83 -8.98
N GLY A 7 3.37 1.31 -10.18
CA GLY A 7 4.24 1.55 -11.33
C GLY A 7 3.67 2.55 -12.31
N ALA A 8 4.51 2.96 -13.25
CA ALA A 8 4.16 3.84 -14.36
C ALA A 8 3.12 3.24 -15.31
N CYS A 9 3.02 1.89 -15.38
CA CYS A 9 2.04 1.19 -16.21
C CYS A 9 1.42 -0.01 -15.49
N ASP A 10 0.46 -0.68 -16.12
CA ASP A 10 -0.38 -1.69 -15.46
C ASP A 10 0.31 -3.06 -15.32
N THR A 11 1.50 -3.25 -15.89
CA THR A 11 2.21 -4.53 -15.87
C THR A 11 3.16 -4.68 -14.67
N HIS A 12 3.45 -3.60 -13.94
CA HIS A 12 4.33 -3.60 -12.77
C HIS A 12 3.97 -2.48 -11.79
N GLY A 13 4.40 -2.62 -10.54
CA GLY A 13 4.11 -1.65 -9.48
C GLY A 13 3.86 -2.23 -8.09
N SER A 14 3.56 -3.52 -8.00
CA SER A 14 3.68 -4.23 -6.73
C SER A 14 5.14 -4.41 -6.33
N GLU A 15 5.43 -4.42 -5.03
CA GLU A 15 6.77 -4.73 -4.52
C GLU A 15 6.96 -6.24 -4.44
N HIS A 16 5.96 -6.93 -3.91
CA HIS A 16 5.94 -8.39 -3.93
C HIS A 16 5.59 -8.93 -5.32
N THR A 17 6.07 -10.14 -5.59
CA THR A 17 5.66 -10.94 -6.74
C THR A 17 5.18 -12.31 -6.27
N ILE A 18 4.23 -12.89 -6.99
CA ILE A 18 3.73 -14.25 -6.75
C ILE A 18 4.09 -15.06 -7.99
N ASP A 19 4.92 -16.09 -7.82
CA ASP A 19 5.46 -16.91 -8.92
C ASP A 19 6.10 -16.07 -10.05
N GLY A 20 6.80 -14.99 -9.67
CA GLY A 20 7.45 -14.05 -10.60
C GLY A 20 6.48 -13.10 -11.33
N LYS A 21 5.18 -13.19 -11.06
CA LYS A 21 4.18 -12.26 -11.59
C LYS A 21 4.09 -11.01 -10.72
N THR A 22 4.19 -9.85 -11.37
CA THR A 22 3.92 -8.53 -10.81
C THR A 22 2.47 -8.11 -10.97
N TYR A 23 2.05 -7.15 -10.15
CA TYR A 23 0.76 -6.47 -10.23
C TYR A 23 0.96 -4.97 -10.45
N ALA A 24 -0.09 -4.23 -10.81
CA ALA A 24 0.00 -2.82 -11.14
C ALA A 24 0.29 -1.93 -9.92
N ALA A 25 -0.13 -2.40 -8.75
CA ALA A 25 0.06 -1.72 -7.47
C ALA A 25 -0.05 -2.72 -6.31
N GLU A 26 0.36 -2.28 -5.13
CA GLU A 26 0.26 -3.03 -3.87
C GLU A 26 -0.16 -2.10 -2.72
N LEU A 27 -1.11 -2.54 -1.91
CA LEU A 27 -1.55 -1.88 -0.69
C LEU A 27 -0.82 -2.47 0.51
N HIS A 28 -0.30 -1.61 1.38
CA HIS A 28 0.23 -1.98 2.68
C HIS A 28 -0.65 -1.46 3.81
N LEU A 29 -1.19 -2.36 4.63
CA LEU A 29 -1.81 -2.04 5.92
C LEU A 29 -0.78 -2.27 7.02
N VAL A 30 -0.24 -1.19 7.59
CA VAL A 30 0.87 -1.24 8.56
C VAL A 30 0.37 -1.12 9.98
N HIS A 31 0.67 -2.14 10.78
CA HIS A 31 0.36 -2.26 12.20
C HIS A 31 1.66 -2.35 13.00
N TRP A 32 1.59 -2.02 14.28
CA TRP A 32 2.70 -2.15 15.22
C TRP A 32 2.23 -2.87 16.48
N ASN A 33 3.16 -3.57 17.15
CA ASN A 33 2.88 -4.36 18.34
C ASN A 33 2.73 -3.45 19.57
N ALA A 34 1.52 -2.92 19.76
CA ALA A 34 1.17 -2.03 20.87
C ALA A 34 1.02 -2.74 22.22
N GLU A 35 1.04 -4.07 22.24
CA GLU A 35 1.07 -4.83 23.50
C GLU A 35 2.48 -4.82 24.10
N LYS A 36 3.52 -4.84 23.26
CA LYS A 36 4.93 -4.96 23.68
C LYS A 36 5.68 -3.62 23.70
N TYR A 37 5.34 -2.70 22.80
CA TYR A 37 6.05 -1.42 22.64
C TYR A 37 5.18 -0.25 23.06
N SER A 38 5.79 0.87 23.48
CA SER A 38 5.02 2.04 23.90
C SER A 38 4.56 2.92 22.72
N ASP A 39 5.31 2.91 21.63
CA ASP A 39 4.98 3.62 20.42
C ASP A 39 5.58 2.94 19.16
N PHE A 40 5.19 3.47 17.99
CA PHE A 40 5.68 3.01 16.70
C PHE A 40 7.20 3.14 16.54
N ALA A 41 7.81 4.19 17.11
CA ALA A 41 9.23 4.49 16.97
C ALA A 41 10.11 3.51 17.77
N GLU A 42 9.59 2.95 18.87
CA GLU A 42 10.19 1.83 19.57
C GLU A 42 9.99 0.52 18.80
N ALA A 43 8.77 0.27 18.33
CA ALA A 43 8.44 -0.95 17.62
C ALA A 43 9.34 -1.18 16.38
N VAL A 44 9.59 -0.16 15.57
CA VAL A 44 10.43 -0.29 14.35
C VAL A 44 11.87 -0.73 14.61
N LYS A 45 12.35 -0.70 15.86
CA LYS A 45 13.70 -1.12 16.25
C LYS A 45 13.80 -2.61 16.58
N ALA A 46 12.67 -3.32 16.63
CA ALA A 46 12.59 -4.72 17.03
C ALA A 46 12.09 -5.62 15.91
N PRO A 47 12.59 -6.88 15.81
CA PRO A 47 12.23 -7.79 14.72
C PRO A 47 10.74 -8.21 14.70
N ASP A 48 10.05 -8.12 15.82
CA ASP A 48 8.61 -8.37 15.98
C ASP A 48 7.79 -7.08 16.17
N GLY A 49 8.37 -5.96 15.72
CA GLY A 49 7.82 -4.63 15.90
C GLY A 49 6.55 -4.39 15.12
N LEU A 50 6.53 -4.80 13.84
CA LEU A 50 5.49 -4.49 12.89
C LEU A 50 4.86 -5.74 12.29
N ALA A 51 3.58 -5.62 11.94
CA ALA A 51 2.89 -6.55 11.06
C ALA A 51 2.31 -5.78 9.88
N VAL A 52 2.69 -6.15 8.66
CA VAL A 52 2.22 -5.48 7.43
C VAL A 52 1.44 -6.47 6.58
N ILE A 53 0.19 -6.11 6.28
CA ILE A 53 -0.63 -6.86 5.32
C ILE A 53 -0.40 -6.26 3.94
N GLY A 54 0.12 -7.08 3.02
CA GLY A 54 0.28 -6.75 1.61
C GLY A 54 -0.90 -7.26 0.80
N VAL A 55 -1.51 -6.40 0.00
CA VAL A 55 -2.64 -6.75 -0.88
C VAL A 55 -2.33 -6.29 -2.29
N MET A 56 -2.28 -7.24 -3.22
CA MET A 56 -2.04 -6.96 -4.64
C MET A 56 -3.25 -6.25 -5.28
N LEU A 57 -2.99 -5.27 -6.15
CA LEU A 57 -4.03 -4.57 -6.91
C LEU A 57 -3.90 -4.93 -8.39
N LYS A 58 -4.94 -5.58 -8.92
CA LYS A 58 -5.02 -5.98 -10.33
C LYS A 58 -5.94 -5.03 -11.10
N VAL A 59 -5.44 -4.45 -12.19
CA VAL A 59 -6.26 -3.62 -13.09
C VAL A 59 -7.32 -4.49 -13.76
N CYS A 60 -8.58 -4.22 -13.46
CA CYS A 60 -9.75 -4.86 -14.07
C CYS A 60 -10.99 -3.96 -13.88
N ASP A 61 -11.86 -4.31 -12.95
CA ASP A 61 -13.08 -3.54 -12.66
C ASP A 61 -12.83 -2.49 -11.58
N SER A 62 -13.55 -1.37 -11.66
CA SER A 62 -13.55 -0.35 -10.63
C SER A 62 -13.96 -0.94 -9.28
N ASN A 63 -13.19 -0.62 -8.24
CA ASN A 63 -13.45 -1.06 -6.88
C ASN A 63 -14.12 0.06 -6.08
N PRO A 64 -15.39 -0.11 -5.66
CA PRO A 64 -16.10 0.92 -4.90
C PRO A 64 -15.41 1.30 -3.59
N ALA A 65 -14.69 0.37 -2.95
CA ALA A 65 -13.96 0.65 -1.71
C ALA A 65 -12.81 1.65 -1.90
N LEU A 66 -12.21 1.69 -3.10
CA LEU A 66 -11.16 2.66 -3.44
C LEU A 66 -11.73 4.04 -3.81
N GLN A 67 -13.03 4.16 -4.06
CA GLN A 67 -13.61 5.38 -4.64
C GLN A 67 -13.37 6.62 -3.77
N LYS A 68 -13.55 6.50 -2.46
CA LYS A 68 -13.33 7.60 -1.52
C LYS A 68 -11.87 8.06 -1.49
N ILE A 69 -10.93 7.13 -1.64
CA ILE A 69 -9.49 7.40 -1.71
C ILE A 69 -9.18 8.16 -2.99
N VAL A 70 -9.53 7.62 -4.17
CA VAL A 70 -9.17 8.23 -5.45
C VAL A 70 -9.84 9.58 -5.68
N SER A 71 -11.05 9.79 -5.16
CA SER A 71 -11.70 11.11 -5.18
C SER A 71 -10.96 12.15 -4.32
N SER A 72 -10.29 11.71 -3.26
CA SER A 72 -9.51 12.60 -2.39
C SER A 72 -8.16 12.97 -3.01
N LEU A 73 -7.59 12.13 -3.88
CA LEU A 73 -6.30 12.37 -4.55
C LEU A 73 -6.31 13.60 -5.45
N GLU A 74 -7.46 13.97 -6.02
CA GLU A 74 -7.58 15.12 -6.93
C GLU A 74 -7.18 16.44 -6.27
N CYS A 75 -7.43 16.56 -4.96
CA CYS A 75 -7.09 17.73 -4.14
C CYS A 75 -5.72 17.60 -3.44
N LEU A 76 -5.01 16.47 -3.62
CA LEU A 76 -3.79 16.11 -2.89
C LEU A 76 -2.59 15.87 -3.82
N LYS A 77 -2.59 16.44 -5.03
CA LYS A 77 -1.56 16.20 -6.05
C LYS A 77 -0.15 16.54 -5.60
N SER A 78 0.03 17.70 -4.95
CA SER A 78 1.34 18.23 -4.62
C SER A 78 1.86 17.68 -3.29
N LYS A 79 3.17 17.42 -3.22
CA LYS A 79 3.86 16.99 -2.00
C LYS A 79 3.55 17.90 -0.82
N GLY A 80 3.18 17.29 0.30
CA GLY A 80 2.88 17.98 1.56
C GLY A 80 1.42 18.42 1.70
N ALA A 81 0.61 18.37 0.63
CA ALA A 81 -0.83 18.56 0.74
C ALA A 81 -1.45 17.50 1.65
N LYS A 82 -2.43 17.92 2.48
CA LYS A 82 -3.15 17.06 3.41
C LYS A 82 -4.62 17.42 3.39
N SER A 83 -5.48 16.42 3.58
CA SER A 83 -6.91 16.60 3.73
C SER A 83 -7.39 15.71 4.88
N GLU A 84 -8.52 16.10 5.47
CA GLU A 84 -9.17 15.26 6.47
C GLU A 84 -9.82 14.04 5.79
N PHE A 85 -9.57 12.86 6.33
CA PHE A 85 -10.08 11.59 5.81
C PHE A 85 -10.70 10.77 6.94
N LYS A 86 -11.99 11.01 7.17
CA LYS A 86 -12.81 10.37 8.23
C LYS A 86 -13.70 9.27 7.66
N ASP A 87 -14.33 8.48 8.52
CA ASP A 87 -15.38 7.51 8.16
C ASP A 87 -14.96 6.57 7.03
N PHE A 88 -13.81 5.92 7.22
CA PHE A 88 -13.28 4.95 6.28
C PHE A 88 -12.77 3.74 7.04
N SER A 89 -13.19 2.55 6.63
CA SER A 89 -12.70 1.29 7.18
C SER A 89 -11.71 0.67 6.21
N PRO A 90 -10.42 0.54 6.56
CA PRO A 90 -9.43 -0.14 5.72
C PRO A 90 -9.77 -1.62 5.47
N CYS A 91 -10.61 -2.24 6.31
CA CYS A 91 -11.07 -3.61 6.08
C CYS A 91 -11.88 -3.74 4.78
N SER A 92 -12.48 -2.65 4.27
CA SER A 92 -13.15 -2.64 2.96
C SER A 92 -12.20 -2.82 1.78
N LEU A 93 -10.88 -2.71 2.01
CA LEU A 93 -9.82 -2.93 1.03
C LEU A 93 -9.23 -4.34 1.10
N LEU A 94 -9.77 -5.22 1.94
CA LEU A 94 -9.35 -6.60 2.00
C LEU A 94 -10.12 -7.46 0.97
N PRO A 95 -9.46 -8.47 0.38
CA PRO A 95 -10.14 -9.45 -0.44
C PRO A 95 -11.09 -10.32 0.40
N SER A 96 -11.92 -11.11 -0.29
CA SER A 96 -12.89 -11.98 0.38
C SER A 96 -12.22 -13.15 1.10
N CYS A 97 -11.15 -13.68 0.52
CA CYS A 97 -10.31 -14.74 1.06
C CYS A 97 -9.04 -14.15 1.66
N LEU A 98 -8.79 -14.45 2.94
CA LEU A 98 -7.62 -13.98 3.66
C LEU A 98 -6.54 -15.06 3.77
N GLN A 99 -6.42 -15.96 2.78
CA GLN A 99 -5.26 -16.84 2.70
C GLN A 99 -4.02 -16.01 2.37
N TYR A 100 -2.89 -16.34 3.00
CA TYR A 100 -1.68 -15.52 2.93
C TYR A 100 -0.41 -16.35 3.02
N TRP A 101 0.67 -15.79 2.50
CA TRP A 101 2.04 -16.17 2.87
C TRP A 101 2.55 -15.23 3.95
N THR A 102 3.42 -15.76 4.82
CA THR A 102 4.09 -14.95 5.83
C THR A 102 5.58 -15.22 5.87
N TYR A 103 6.35 -14.16 6.09
CA TYR A 103 7.80 -14.24 6.24
C TYR A 103 8.30 -13.07 7.09
N LEU A 104 9.48 -13.23 7.68
CA LEU A 104 10.17 -12.15 8.38
C LEU A 104 10.90 -11.29 7.34
N GLY A 105 10.67 -9.99 7.36
CA GLY A 105 11.25 -9.06 6.40
C GLY A 105 11.47 -7.67 6.98
N SER A 106 11.50 -6.69 6.09
CA SER A 106 11.82 -5.30 6.42
C SER A 106 10.75 -4.32 5.98
N LEU A 107 10.91 -3.07 6.40
CA LEU A 107 10.37 -1.95 5.65
C LEU A 107 10.94 -1.96 4.22
N THR A 108 10.14 -1.59 3.23
CA THR A 108 10.56 -1.50 1.83
C THR A 108 11.07 -0.11 1.45
N THR A 109 10.93 0.85 2.37
CA THR A 109 11.48 2.21 2.27
C THR A 109 12.52 2.46 3.36
N PRO A 110 13.50 3.37 3.16
CA PRO A 110 14.45 3.77 4.20
C PRO A 110 13.75 4.11 5.52
N PRO A 111 14.23 3.63 6.67
CA PRO A 111 15.56 3.03 6.90
C PRO A 111 15.70 1.52 6.60
N LEU A 112 14.72 0.87 5.96
CA LEU A 112 14.78 -0.57 5.60
C LEU A 112 14.96 -1.51 6.81
N CYS A 113 14.45 -1.12 7.99
CA CYS A 113 14.57 -1.91 9.21
C CYS A 113 13.93 -3.30 9.05
N GLU A 114 14.65 -4.35 9.44
CA GLU A 114 14.19 -5.75 9.51
C GLU A 114 13.29 -5.96 10.73
N CYS A 115 12.12 -5.30 10.73
CA CYS A 115 11.19 -5.25 11.84
C CYS A 115 9.76 -5.66 11.46
N VAL A 116 9.58 -6.28 10.28
CA VAL A 116 8.27 -6.54 9.70
C VAL A 116 7.99 -8.03 9.60
N ILE A 117 6.89 -8.46 10.20
CA ILE A 117 6.24 -9.73 9.86
C ILE A 117 5.28 -9.43 8.71
N TRP A 118 5.60 -9.93 7.51
CA TRP A 118 4.77 -9.75 6.33
C TRP A 118 3.63 -10.75 6.30
N LEU A 119 2.45 -10.29 5.87
CA LEU A 119 1.25 -11.07 5.61
C LEU A 119 0.77 -10.73 4.20
N VAL A 120 1.30 -11.42 3.19
CA VAL A 120 0.99 -11.14 1.78
C VAL A 120 -0.21 -11.98 1.39
N LEU A 121 -1.35 -11.32 1.14
CA LEU A 121 -2.60 -12.02 0.79
C LEU A 121 -2.50 -12.62 -0.62
N GLU A 122 -3.00 -13.83 -0.76
CA GLU A 122 -3.02 -14.56 -2.03
C GLU A 122 -4.00 -13.95 -3.04
N GLU A 123 -5.19 -13.57 -2.59
CA GLU A 123 -6.22 -13.00 -3.44
C GLU A 123 -5.96 -11.50 -3.68
N PRO A 124 -5.76 -11.04 -4.93
CA PRO A 124 -5.68 -9.62 -5.24
C PRO A 124 -7.06 -8.95 -5.17
N ILE A 125 -7.09 -7.65 -4.89
CA ILE A 125 -8.28 -6.84 -5.12
C ILE A 125 -8.25 -6.20 -6.52
N SER A 126 -9.42 -5.86 -7.04
CA SER A 126 -9.53 -5.10 -8.29
C SER A 126 -9.24 -3.62 -8.08
N ILE A 127 -8.76 -2.97 -9.15
CA ILE A 127 -8.76 -1.53 -9.32
C ILE A 127 -9.11 -1.20 -10.77
N GLY A 128 -9.96 -0.19 -11.00
CA GLY A 128 -10.33 0.24 -12.35
C GLY A 128 -9.19 1.03 -13.02
N PRO A 129 -9.06 1.01 -14.36
CA PRO A 129 -8.04 1.77 -15.08
C PRO A 129 -8.05 3.27 -14.73
N ASP A 130 -9.23 3.88 -14.65
CA ASP A 130 -9.38 5.29 -14.27
C ASP A 130 -8.97 5.55 -12.81
N GLN A 131 -9.25 4.61 -11.91
CA GLN A 131 -8.82 4.70 -10.51
C GLN A 131 -7.30 4.62 -10.39
N MET A 132 -6.67 3.70 -11.14
CA MET A 132 -5.22 3.57 -11.22
C MET A 132 -4.57 4.83 -11.79
N ALA A 133 -5.17 5.44 -12.82
CA ALA A 133 -4.70 6.69 -13.39
C ALA A 133 -4.66 7.83 -12.36
N LYS A 134 -5.59 7.87 -11.39
CA LYS A 134 -5.59 8.90 -10.33
C LYS A 134 -4.35 8.85 -9.44
N PHE A 135 -3.85 7.65 -9.10
CA PHE A 135 -2.60 7.51 -8.35
C PHE A 135 -1.42 8.13 -9.11
N ARG A 136 -1.34 7.86 -10.42
CA ARG A 136 -0.30 8.38 -11.31
C ARG A 136 -0.41 9.89 -11.59
N THR A 137 -1.42 10.58 -11.03
CA THR A 137 -1.52 12.06 -11.08
C THR A 137 -0.88 12.77 -9.88
N LEU A 138 -0.46 12.03 -8.86
CA LEU A 138 0.28 12.57 -7.72
C LEU A 138 1.71 12.93 -8.14
N GLU A 139 2.36 13.82 -7.38
CA GLU A 139 3.69 14.32 -7.69
C GLU A 139 4.65 14.19 -6.49
N PHE A 140 5.89 13.76 -6.73
CA PHE A 140 6.98 13.83 -5.75
C PHE A 140 7.43 15.28 -5.51
N GLY A 141 7.28 16.13 -6.51
CA GLY A 141 7.65 17.54 -6.52
C GLY A 141 7.09 18.22 -7.76
N PRO A 142 7.24 19.54 -7.90
CA PRO A 142 6.68 20.28 -9.04
C PRO A 142 7.16 19.69 -10.38
N ASN A 143 6.22 19.24 -11.20
CA ASN A 143 6.47 18.57 -12.49
C ASN A 143 7.23 17.23 -12.40
N GLU A 144 7.17 16.56 -11.26
CA GLU A 144 7.77 15.23 -11.05
C GLU A 144 6.65 14.23 -10.69
N PRO A 145 6.04 13.56 -11.69
CA PRO A 145 5.00 12.58 -11.44
C PRO A 145 5.47 11.47 -10.50
N MET A 146 4.63 11.12 -9.53
CA MET A 146 4.85 10.00 -8.62
C MET A 146 4.54 8.72 -9.38
N GLN A 147 5.58 8.15 -9.98
CA GLN A 147 5.56 6.87 -10.67
C GLN A 147 6.69 5.99 -10.12
N ASP A 148 6.51 4.68 -10.21
CA ASP A 148 7.51 3.68 -9.81
C ASP A 148 8.00 3.84 -8.36
N ASN A 149 7.06 4.04 -7.43
CA ASN A 149 7.37 4.19 -6.01
C ASN A 149 7.48 2.84 -5.27
N TYR A 150 7.97 1.80 -5.95
CA TYR A 150 8.12 0.42 -5.46
C TYR A 150 9.60 0.01 -5.49
N ARG A 151 9.99 -0.95 -4.65
CA ARG A 151 11.34 -1.53 -4.60
C ARG A 151 11.47 -2.82 -5.42
#